data_AF-A0A2V7H5Y7-F1
#
_entry.id   AF-A0A2V7H5Y7-F1
#
_cell.length_a   1.000
_cell.length_b   1.000
_cell.length_c   1.000
_cell.angle_alpha   90.00
_cell.angle_beta   90.00
_cell.angle_gamma   90.00
#
_symmetry.space_group_name_H-M   'P 1'
#
loop_
_entity.id
_entity.type
_entity.pdbx_description
1 polymer ?
#
loop_
_entity_poly.entity_id
_entity_poly.type
_entity_poly.pdbx_seq_one_letter_code
_entity_poly.pdbx_strand_id
1 'polypeptide(L)'
;MSERTLAVWDGKVRVRVQSKGSGPALVFFHGPWGLTWDPFLDELAQSFTVHAPEHPGTTPGAPDDIYHLDGLWDLVLCYDELLQGLGVTDATLVGHSVGGMVAC
;
A
#
# COMPACT_ATOMS: atom_id res chain seq x y z
N MET A 1 -0.35 -13.10 9.40
CA MET A 1 -0.83 -11.85 8.80
C MET A 1 -0.73 -10.78 9.87
N SER A 2 -0.14 -9.64 9.54
CA SER A 2 0.02 -8.49 10.44
C SER A 2 -0.57 -7.26 9.79
N GLU A 3 -1.07 -6.35 10.61
CA GLU A 3 -1.62 -5.07 10.15
C GLU A 3 -0.90 -3.94 10.88
N ARG A 4 -0.52 -2.90 10.13
CA ARG A 4 0.08 -1.69 10.69
C ARG A 4 -0.49 -0.48 9.99
N THR A 5 -0.76 0.58 10.73
CA THR A 5 -1.09 1.89 10.16
C THR A 5 0.08 2.81 10.36
N LEU A 6 0.55 3.43 9.28
CA LEU A 6 1.60 4.43 9.31
C LEU A 6 1.01 5.78 8.95
N ALA A 7 1.43 6.81 9.67
CA ALA A 7 1.19 8.19 9.28
C ALA A 7 2.37 8.62 8.40
N VAL A 8 2.06 9.08 7.19
CA VAL A 8 2.98 9.54 6.16
C VAL A 8 2.52 10.92 5.69
N TRP A 9 3.26 11.53 4.76
CA TRP A 9 2.99 12.85 4.24
C TRP A 9 2.92 13.90 5.35
N ASP A 10 3.99 13.96 6.17
CA ASP A 10 4.08 14.83 7.34
C ASP A 10 2.94 14.56 8.36
N GLY A 11 2.56 13.28 8.48
CA GLY A 11 1.51 12.80 9.38
C GLY A 11 0.07 13.11 8.94
N LYS A 12 -0.12 13.69 7.74
CA LYS A 12 -1.44 14.06 7.22
C LYS A 12 -2.20 12.89 6.59
N VAL A 13 -1.48 11.86 6.16
CA VAL A 13 -2.07 10.70 5.49
C VAL A 13 -1.80 9.44 6.28
N ARG A 14 -2.85 8.76 6.71
CA ARG A 14 -2.77 7.46 7.37
C ARG A 14 -3.01 6.36 6.35
N VAL A 15 -2.03 5.47 6.22
CA VAL A 15 -2.10 4.31 5.35
C VAL A 15 -2.05 3.05 6.20
N ARG A 16 -3.13 2.27 6.15
CA ARG A 16 -3.12 0.92 6.73
C ARG A 16 -2.52 -0.06 5.74
N VAL A 17 -1.61 -0.89 6.23
CA VAL A 17 -0.89 -1.90 5.45
C VAL A 17 -1.15 -3.26 6.06
N GLN A 18 -1.69 -4.17 5.25
CA GLN A 18 -1.80 -5.58 5.58
C GLN A 18 -0.55 -6.29 5.06
N SER A 19 0.02 -7.21 5.83
CA SER A 19 1.22 -7.93 5.41
C SER A 19 1.22 -9.41 5.80
N LYS A 20 1.79 -10.24 4.94
CA LYS A 20 1.89 -11.69 5.14
C LYS A 20 3.03 -12.27 4.29
N GLY A 21 3.56 -13.40 4.74
CA GLY A 21 4.54 -14.18 3.99
C GLY A 21 5.96 -13.96 4.45
N SER A 22 6.90 -14.47 3.66
CA SER A 22 8.34 -14.38 3.87
C SER A 22 9.05 -14.41 2.52
N GLY A 23 10.27 -13.87 2.46
CA GLY A 23 11.05 -13.76 1.22
C GLY A 23 11.16 -12.31 0.73
N PRO A 24 11.49 -12.10 -0.56
CA PRO A 24 11.62 -10.76 -1.15
C PRO A 24 10.36 -9.93 -0.96
N ALA A 25 10.50 -8.61 -0.83
CA ALA A 25 9.36 -7.73 -0.66
C ALA A 25 8.55 -7.61 -1.95
N LEU A 26 7.22 -7.67 -1.82
CA LEU A 26 6.27 -7.39 -2.90
C LEU A 26 5.24 -6.40 -2.37
N VAL A 27 5.02 -5.30 -3.09
CA VAL A 27 3.99 -4.31 -2.74
C VAL A 27 2.82 -4.48 -3.71
N PHE A 28 1.63 -4.72 -3.16
CA PHE A 28 0.40 -4.88 -3.94
C PHE A 28 -0.52 -3.67 -3.79
N PHE A 29 -0.78 -2.96 -4.89
CA PHE A 29 -1.71 -1.85 -4.96
C PHE A 29 -3.08 -2.30 -5.48
N HIS A 30 -4.13 -2.07 -4.70
CA HIS A 30 -5.48 -2.54 -5.01
C HIS A 30 -6.22 -1.64 -6.01
N GLY A 31 -7.45 -2.02 -6.40
CA GLY A 31 -8.29 -1.22 -7.30
C GLY A 31 -9.03 -0.08 -6.60
N PRO A 32 -9.95 0.64 -7.27
CA PRO A 32 -10.63 1.80 -6.67
C PRO A 32 -11.56 1.48 -5.48
N TRP A 33 -11.88 0.21 -5.24
CA TRP A 33 -12.90 -0.21 -4.26
C TRP A 33 -12.37 -0.58 -2.87
N GLY A 34 -11.12 -0.24 -2.57
CA GLY A 34 -10.48 -0.66 -1.31
C GLY A 34 -9.75 -2.00 -1.43
N LEU A 35 -8.95 -2.30 -0.40
CA LEU A 35 -8.19 -3.54 -0.31
C LEU A 35 -9.09 -4.67 0.20
N THR A 36 -9.11 -5.77 -0.54
CA THR A 36 -9.60 -7.06 -0.04
C THR A 36 -8.44 -8.05 -0.08
N TRP A 37 -8.15 -8.67 1.06
CA TRP A 37 -7.19 -9.78 1.09
C TRP A 37 -7.87 -11.05 0.58
N ASP A 38 -7.48 -11.50 -0.61
CA ASP A 38 -8.07 -12.63 -1.31
C ASP A 38 -7.07 -13.80 -1.47
N PRO A 39 -7.49 -14.96 -2.02
CA PRO A 39 -6.60 -16.09 -2.24
C PRO A 39 -5.41 -15.80 -3.17
N PHE A 40 -5.48 -14.77 -4.01
CA PHE A 40 -4.35 -14.39 -4.87
C PHE A 40 -3.21 -13.81 -4.04
N LEU A 41 -3.50 -12.95 -3.05
CA LEU A 41 -2.48 -12.45 -2.12
C LEU A 41 -1.93 -13.56 -1.21
N ASP A 42 -2.76 -14.54 -0.85
CA ASP A 42 -2.30 -15.72 -0.11
C ASP A 42 -1.30 -16.56 -0.91
N GLU A 43 -1.52 -16.73 -2.21
CA GLU A 43 -0.60 -17.44 -3.08
C GLU A 43 0.73 -16.70 -3.22
N LEU A 44 0.70 -15.37 -3.43
CA LEU A 44 1.91 -14.55 -3.46
C LEU A 44 2.69 -14.63 -2.14
N ALA A 45 2.00 -14.62 -1.00
CA ALA A 45 2.61 -14.68 0.33
C ALA A 45 3.32 -16.01 0.63
N GLN A 46 3.20 -17.04 -0.22
CA GLN A 46 3.98 -18.27 -0.10
C GLN A 46 5.44 -18.07 -0.52
N SER A 47 5.73 -17.09 -1.39
CA SER A 47 7.07 -16.85 -1.95
C SER A 47 7.62 -15.44 -1.65
N PHE A 48 6.76 -14.50 -1.26
CA PHE A 48 7.11 -13.10 -1.01
C PHE A 48 6.67 -12.65 0.38
N THR A 49 7.33 -11.62 0.89
CA THR A 49 6.77 -10.77 1.96
C THR A 49 5.85 -9.75 1.29
N VAL A 50 4.54 -10.02 1.27
CA VAL A 50 3.55 -9.17 0.65
C VAL A 50 3.18 -8.02 1.59
N HIS A 51 3.27 -6.79 1.09
CA HIS A 51 2.77 -5.57 1.70
C HIS A 51 1.63 -5.01 0.84
N ALA A 52 0.41 -5.03 1.37
CA ALA A 52 -0.77 -4.52 0.69
C ALA A 52 -1.25 -3.24 1.40
N PRO A 53 -0.80 -2.05 0.96
CA PRO A 53 -1.31 -0.79 1.48
C PRO A 53 -2.72 -0.48 0.97
N GLU A 54 -3.54 0.09 1.83
CA GLU A 54 -4.81 0.71 1.47
C GLU A 54 -4.55 2.10 0.88
N HIS A 55 -5.11 2.39 -0.30
CA HIS A 55 -5.03 3.73 -0.89
C HIS A 55 -5.54 4.80 0.10
N PRO A 56 -4.93 5.99 0.14
CA PRO A 56 -5.48 7.11 0.91
C PRO A 56 -6.96 7.31 0.55
N GLY A 57 -7.79 7.49 1.57
CA GLY A 57 -9.25 7.55 1.43
C GLY A 57 -9.98 6.20 1.49
N THR A 58 -9.26 5.06 1.46
CA THR A 58 -9.85 3.72 1.70
C THR A 58 -9.47 3.14 3.06
N THR A 59 -8.52 3.76 3.76
CA THR A 59 -8.14 3.39 5.14
C THR A 59 -9.28 3.68 6.12
N PRO A 60 -9.76 2.71 6.92
CA PRO A 60 -10.82 2.93 7.90
C PRO A 60 -10.48 4.01 8.93
N GLY A 61 -11.41 4.93 9.15
CA GLY A 61 -11.22 6.07 10.06
C GLY A 61 -10.40 7.22 9.49
N ALA A 62 -10.03 7.15 8.20
CA ALA A 62 -9.25 8.16 7.49
C ALA A 62 -9.74 8.40 6.03
N PRO A 63 -11.06 8.50 5.76
CA PRO A 63 -11.57 8.63 4.39
C PRO A 63 -11.18 9.97 3.73
N ASP A 64 -10.94 11.00 4.52
CA ASP A 64 -10.66 12.35 4.03
C ASP A 64 -9.16 12.62 3.83
N ASP A 65 -8.28 11.72 4.25
CA ASP A 65 -6.83 11.90 4.15
C ASP A 65 -6.37 12.03 2.69
N ILE A 66 -7.13 11.48 1.72
CA ILE A 66 -6.89 11.63 0.28
C ILE A 66 -6.90 13.09 -0.19
N TYR A 67 -7.64 13.97 0.48
CA TYR A 67 -7.74 15.40 0.10
C TYR A 67 -6.46 16.20 0.43
N HIS A 68 -5.47 15.59 1.08
CA HIS A 68 -4.15 16.16 1.28
C HIS A 68 -3.18 15.94 0.10
N LEU A 69 -3.61 15.19 -0.92
CA LEU A 69 -2.83 14.85 -2.09
C LEU A 69 -3.48 15.48 -3.33
N ASP A 70 -2.73 16.28 -4.09
CA ASP A 70 -3.25 17.02 -5.24
C ASP A 70 -3.32 16.16 -6.51
N GLY A 71 -2.60 15.04 -6.55
CA GLY A 71 -2.62 14.14 -7.70
C GLY A 71 -1.71 12.92 -7.57
N LEU A 72 -1.45 12.28 -8.72
CA LEU A 72 -0.70 11.02 -8.80
C LEU A 72 0.72 11.12 -8.23
N TRP A 73 1.42 12.24 -8.48
CA TRP A 73 2.80 12.38 -8.01
C TRP A 73 2.90 12.50 -6.50
N ASP A 74 1.96 13.21 -5.85
CA ASP A 74 1.87 13.26 -4.40
C ASP A 74 1.56 11.87 -3.83
N LEU A 75 0.69 11.11 -4.50
CA LEU A 75 0.40 9.73 -4.12
C LEU A 75 1.65 8.83 -4.22
N VAL A 76 2.45 8.97 -5.28
CA VAL A 76 3.70 8.20 -5.44
C VAL A 76 4.71 8.57 -4.34
N LEU A 77 4.90 9.86 -4.04
CA LEU A 77 5.80 10.29 -2.96
C LEU A 77 5.29 9.90 -1.57
N CYS A 78 3.97 9.92 -1.36
CA CYS A 78 3.33 9.39 -0.17
C CYS A 78 3.62 7.89 -0.01
N TYR A 79 3.66 7.12 -1.10
CA TYR A 79 4.08 5.72 -1.06
C TYR A 79 5.57 5.53 -0.84
N ASP A 80 6.42 6.40 -1.39
CA ASP A 80 7.85 6.36 -1.09
C ASP A 80 8.12 6.52 0.41
N GLU A 81 7.49 7.50 1.06
CA GLU A 81 7.57 7.69 2.52
C GLU A 81 7.02 6.48 3.28
N LEU A 82 5.92 5.88 2.80
CA LEU A 82 5.38 4.65 3.38
C LEU A 82 6.41 3.52 3.31
N LEU A 83 7.02 3.27 2.15
CA LEU A 83 8.00 2.19 1.96
C LEU A 83 9.23 2.40 2.84
N GLN A 84 9.71 3.65 2.95
CA GLN A 84 10.76 4.01 3.91
C GLN A 84 10.36 3.68 5.35
N GLY A 85 9.15 4.05 5.77
CA GLY A 85 8.59 3.74 7.10
C GLY A 85 8.38 2.24 7.35
N LEU A 86 8.13 1.46 6.30
CA LEU A 86 8.07 0.00 6.38
C LEU A 86 9.46 -0.66 6.43
N GLY A 87 10.53 0.07 6.08
CA GLY A 87 11.88 -0.46 5.92
C GLY A 87 12.09 -1.23 4.60
N VAL A 88 11.25 -0.99 3.60
CA VAL A 88 11.28 -1.65 2.29
C VAL A 88 12.10 -0.78 1.34
N THR A 89 13.27 -1.28 0.92
CA THR A 89 14.22 -0.56 0.06
C THR A 89 14.32 -1.13 -1.35
N ASP A 90 13.93 -2.38 -1.54
CA ASP A 90 13.85 -3.06 -2.84
C ASP A 90 12.60 -3.93 -2.83
N ALA A 91 11.73 -3.77 -3.84
CA ALA A 91 10.46 -4.47 -3.91
C ALA A 91 9.97 -4.65 -5.34
N THR A 92 9.32 -5.79 -5.58
CA THR A 92 8.49 -5.98 -6.77
C THR A 92 7.16 -5.25 -6.56
N LEU A 93 6.76 -4.42 -7.51
CA LEU A 93 5.48 -3.72 -7.48
C LEU A 93 4.46 -4.47 -8.34
N VAL A 94 3.28 -4.73 -7.77
CA VAL A 94 2.13 -5.33 -8.47
C VAL A 94 0.93 -4.44 -8.23
N GLY A 95 0.16 -4.15 -9.29
CA GLY A 95 -0.99 -3.28 -9.18
C GLY A 95 -2.18 -3.78 -9.98
N HIS A 96 -3.38 -3.67 -9.41
CA HIS A 96 -4.64 -3.97 -10.09
C HIS A 96 -5.37 -2.69 -10.50
N SER A 97 -5.64 -2.52 -11.80
CA SER A 97 -6.36 -1.36 -12.35
C SER A 97 -5.68 -0.04 -11.98
N VAL A 98 -6.31 0.82 -11.18
CA VAL A 98 -5.73 2.07 -10.64
C VAL A 98 -4.44 1.80 -9.87
N GLY A 99 -4.34 0.69 -9.14
CA GLY A 99 -3.10 0.29 -8.49
C GLY A 99 -1.97 -0.03 -9.49
N GLY A 100 -2.32 -0.46 -10.71
CA GLY A 100 -1.36 -0.65 -11.80
C GLY A 100 -0.75 0.66 -12.28
N MET A 101 -1.55 1.73 -12.34
CA MET A 101 -1.05 3.09 -12.65
C MET A 101 -0.10 3.61 -11.57
N VAL A 102 -0.31 3.26 -10.30
CA VAL A 102 0.60 3.64 -9.20
C VAL A 102 1.93 2.88 -9.28
N ALA A 103 1.92 1.66 -9.83
CA ALA A 103 3.08 0.77 -9.90
C ALA A 103 4.00 1.00 -11.12
N CYS A 104 3.67 1.93 -12.03
CA CYS A 104 4.40 2.21 -13.28
C CYS A 104 4.93 3.63 -13.34
#